data_AF-A0A397V533-F1
#
_entry.id   AF-A0A397V533-F1
#
_cell.length_a   1.000
_cell.length_b   1.000
_cell.length_c   1.000
_cell.angle_alpha   90.00
_cell.angle_beta   90.00
_cell.angle_gamma   90.00
#
_symmetry.space_group_name_H-M   'P 1'
#
loop_
_entity.id
_entity.type
_entity.pdbx_description
1 polymer ?
#
loop_
_entity_poly.entity_id
_entity_poly.type
_entity_poly.pdbx_seq_one_letter_code
_entity_poly.pdbx_strand_id
1 'polypeptide(L)' 'MSLPLINGGDDIENEESKFINMVYNYDWSSTSLGPIDIWDPVLKHVMAKHPDG' A
#
# COMPACT_ATOMS: atom_id res chain seq x y z
N MET A 1 -11.49 6.20 -10.40
CA MET A 1 -11.87 5.62 -9.09
C MET A 1 -11.17 6.45 -8.03
N SER A 2 -11.89 7.34 -7.34
CA SER A 2 -11.32 8.17 -6.27
C SER A 2 -11.71 7.55 -4.93
N LEU A 3 -10.73 7.31 -4.06
CA LEU A 3 -10.98 6.76 -2.74
C LEU A 3 -11.41 7.87 -1.78
N PRO A 4 -12.54 7.72 -1.06
CA PRO A 4 -12.90 8.64 0.00
C PRO A 4 -11.99 8.37 1.22
N LEU A 5 -11.15 9.34 1.57
CA LEU A 5 -10.38 9.34 2.81
C LEU A 5 -11.34 9.70 3.96
N ILE A 6 -11.68 8.71 4.79
CA ILE A 6 -12.42 8.92 6.05
C ILE A 6 -11.40 9.30 7.14
N ASN A 7 -11.58 10.48 7.73
CA ASN A 7 -10.83 10.94 8.91
C ASN A 7 -11.55 10.43 10.16
N GLY A 8 -10.90 9.58 10.96
CA GLY A 8 -11.32 9.17 12.30
C GLY A 8 -10.08 8.86 13.15
N GLY A 9 -9.86 9.59 14.24
CA GLY A 9 -8.57 9.71 14.94
C GLY A 9 -8.17 8.55 15.85
N ASP A 10 -8.62 7.34 15.56
CA ASP A 10 -8.52 6.13 16.39
C ASP A 10 -7.93 4.95 15.58
N ASP A 11 -7.76 5.18 14.27
CA ASP A 11 -7.78 4.18 13.20
C ASP A 11 -6.41 3.92 12.57
N ILE A 12 -5.28 4.46 13.08
CA ILE A 12 -4.00 4.48 12.34
C ILE A 12 -3.49 3.07 11.99
N GLU A 13 -3.55 2.13 12.93
CA GLU A 13 -3.20 0.73 12.67
C GLU A 13 -4.22 0.05 11.73
N ASN A 14 -5.50 0.46 11.82
CA ASN A 14 -6.59 -0.05 11.00
C ASN A 14 -6.48 0.46 9.56
N GLU A 15 -6.04 1.70 9.35
CA GLU A 15 -5.92 2.32 8.03
C GLU A 15 -4.63 1.94 7.29
N GLU A 16 -3.51 1.72 7.99
CA GLU A 16 -2.35 1.03 7.39
C GLU A 16 -2.69 -0.40 6.98
N SER A 17 -3.36 -1.16 7.85
CA SER A 17 -3.80 -2.52 7.53
C SER A 17 -4.78 -2.56 6.36
N LYS A 18 -5.73 -1.62 6.30
CA LYS A 18 -6.66 -1.45 5.17
C LYS A 18 -5.92 -1.08 3.88
N PHE A 19 -4.94 -0.19 3.95
CA PHE A 19 -4.14 0.21 2.81
C PHE A 19 -3.34 -0.96 2.25
N ILE A 20 -2.61 -1.69 3.11
CA ILE A 20 -1.88 -2.91 2.72
C ILE A 20 -2.86 -3.91 2.09
N ASN A 21 -3.99 -4.18 2.75
CA ASN A 21 -4.99 -5.10 2.23
C ASN A 21 -5.55 -4.67 0.86
N MET A 22 -5.75 -3.37 0.63
CA MET A 22 -6.18 -2.85 -0.67
C MET A 22 -5.10 -3.05 -1.73
N VAL A 23 -3.85 -2.71 -1.43
CA VAL A 23 -2.74 -2.77 -2.38
C VAL A 23 -2.45 -4.21 -2.79
N TYR A 24 -2.38 -5.15 -1.85
CA TYR A 24 -2.04 -6.55 -2.15
C TYR A 24 -3.19 -7.37 -2.74
N ASN A 25 -4.46 -6.95 -2.58
CA ASN A 25 -5.60 -7.63 -3.20
C ASN A 25 -6.04 -7.01 -4.54
N TYR A 26 -5.46 -5.87 -4.93
CA TYR A 26 -5.75 -5.27 -6.22
C TYR A 26 -4.97 -5.99 -7.34
N ASP A 27 -5.66 -6.30 -8.44
CA ASP A 27 -5.01 -6.91 -9.61
C ASP A 27 -4.26 -5.84 -10.44
N TRP A 28 -2.99 -5.66 -10.10
CA TRP A 28 -2.09 -4.74 -10.79
C TRP A 28 -1.67 -5.21 -12.18
N SER A 29 -1.97 -6.45 -12.59
CA SER A 29 -1.52 -7.02 -13.87
C SER A 29 -2.02 -6.24 -15.09
N SER A 30 -3.16 -5.58 -14.95
CA SER A 30 -3.77 -4.73 -15.98
C SER A 30 -3.19 -3.32 -16.04
N THR A 31 -2.36 -2.94 -15.07
CA THR A 31 -1.71 -1.62 -14.98
C THR A 31 -0.31 -1.66 -15.59
N SER A 32 0.24 -0.51 -15.95
CA SER A 32 1.62 -0.41 -16.45
C SER A 32 2.69 -0.80 -15.43
N LEU A 33 2.34 -0.89 -14.14
CA LEU A 33 3.25 -1.40 -13.10
C LEU A 33 3.37 -2.93 -13.17
N GLY A 34 2.36 -3.61 -13.71
CA GLY A 34 2.31 -5.07 -13.72
C GLY A 34 2.07 -5.67 -12.33
N PRO A 35 2.11 -7.01 -12.20
CA PRO A 35 1.87 -7.71 -10.94
C PRO A 35 2.73 -7.21 -9.78
N ILE A 36 2.17 -7.23 -8.57
CA ILE A 36 2.84 -6.70 -7.37
C ILE A 36 4.18 -7.38 -7.08
N ASP A 37 4.32 -8.66 -7.44
CA ASP A 37 5.56 -9.44 -7.30
C ASP A 37 6.79 -8.80 -7.99
N ILE A 38 6.57 -7.95 -9.01
CA ILE A 38 7.65 -7.27 -9.74
C ILE A 38 8.27 -6.14 -8.88
N TRP A 39 7.46 -5.44 -8.09
CA TRP A 39 7.89 -4.21 -7.37
C TRP A 39 7.83 -4.36 -5.84
N ASP A 40 7.23 -5.43 -5.33
CA ASP A 40 7.18 -5.76 -3.89
C ASP A 40 8.57 -5.77 -3.23
N PRO A 41 9.63 -6.35 -3.83
CA PRO A 41 10.98 -6.28 -3.25
C PRO A 41 11.51 -4.85 -3.15
N VAL A 42 11.16 -3.99 -4.11
CA VAL A 42 11.55 -2.57 -4.13
C VAL A 42 10.79 -1.80 -3.06
N LEU A 43 9.49 -2.05 -2.92
CA LEU A 43 8.64 -1.47 -1.87
C LEU A 43 9.17 -1.81 -0.47
N LYS A 44 9.48 -3.10 -0.24
CA LYS A 44 10.08 -3.57 1.02
C LYS A 44 11.45 -2.96 1.26
N HIS A 45 12.27 -2.82 0.23
CA HIS A 45 13.57 -2.16 0.36
C HIS A 45 13.43 -0.69 0.77
N VAL A 46 12.51 0.06 0.14
CA VAL A 46 12.26 1.47 0.45
C VAL A 46 11.69 1.63 1.86
N MET A 47 10.71 0.81 2.25
CA MET A 47 10.14 0.82 3.60
C MET A 47 11.17 0.44 4.66
N ALA A 48 12.03 -0.54 4.40
CA ALA A 48 13.10 -0.93 5.32
C ALA A 48 14.25 0.09 5.41
N LYS A 49 14.41 0.95 4.40
CA LYS A 49 15.45 1.98 4.34
C LYS A 49 15.01 3.35 4.89
N HIS A 50 13.74 3.50 5.25
CA HIS A 50 13.24 4.64 6.03
C HIS A 50 12.96 4.20 7.48
N PRO A 51 13.99 4.08 8.35
CA PRO A 51 13.78 3.95 9.78
C PRO A 51 13.38 5.29 10.44
N ASP A 52 13.62 6.43 9.79
CA ASP A 52 13.34 7.75 10.36
C ASP A 52 12.48 8.59 9.39
N GLY A 53 11.32 9.01 9.89
CA GLY A 53 10.53 10.11 9.33
C GLY A 53 11.12 11.47 9.67
#